data_AF-A0A8C1RHX5-F1
#
_entry.id   AF-A0A8C1RHX5-F1
#
_cell.length_a   1.000
_cell.length_b   1.000
_cell.length_c   1.000
_cell.angle_alpha   90.00
_cell.angle_beta   90.00
_cell.angle_gamma   90.00
#
_symmetry.space_group_name_H-M   'P 1'
#
loop_
_entity.id
_entity.type
_entity.pdbx_description
1 polymer ?
#
loop_
_entity_poly.entity_id
_entity_poly.type
_entity_poly.pdbx_seq_one_letter_code
_entity_poly.pdbx_strand_id
1 'polypeptide(L)'
;MIIFGEKRVLRATNGNPRIRTSCLFAPPPEVSTMAADGDFLIRYRAVSNKLKKRFLRKPNVAEASEQFGQLAKELKQQDCPQYAAFCNLAMARCEQTLFNAAGEALALTDAARLFLASEQETRALRAPGFDENMQAAMNCYSFAIKVCIEMNQPVMAASLSLELGNALKEMNRPGEAIVHFQRAAELQIQTPIEALLSLWEMASCKILTRDYDGALAVLSEMQHMCQERGLQLPGTNTPVGAFMDIIAKCEISRVLLLMLLEPPPQKLLPEHAQTLERYAWESFDSHSQVNFLPENVFLLLQSVVMACQEKDTESLKALQTELWPLLSAEQNHLLHLVVQERITPSGQGI
;
A
#
# COMPACT_ATOMS: atom_id res chain seq x y z
N MET A 1 -4.50 -17.33 17.64
CA MET A 1 -5.77 -16.64 18.00
C MET A 1 -5.58 -15.86 19.30
N ILE A 2 -5.10 -14.61 19.22
CA ILE A 2 -5.20 -13.63 20.32
C ILE A 2 -6.04 -12.48 19.76
N ILE A 3 -7.29 -12.44 20.19
CA ILE A 3 -8.26 -11.41 19.87
C ILE A 3 -7.83 -10.14 20.62
N PHE A 4 -7.32 -9.13 19.92
CA PHE A 4 -7.29 -7.77 20.46
C PHE A 4 -8.69 -7.16 20.28
N GLY A 5 -9.59 -7.54 21.18
CA GLY A 5 -10.96 -7.04 21.23
C GLY A 5 -11.00 -5.64 21.82
N GLU A 6 -11.50 -4.69 21.03
CA GLU A 6 -12.03 -3.42 21.49
C GLU A 6 -13.05 -3.65 22.61
N LYS A 7 -12.83 -2.99 23.75
CA LYS A 7 -13.90 -2.58 24.67
C LYS A 7 -13.35 -1.53 25.63
N ARG A 8 -13.56 -0.26 25.32
CA ARG A 8 -13.82 0.78 26.34
C ARG A 8 -14.86 1.77 25.85
N VAL A 9 -16.10 1.44 26.19
CA VAL A 9 -17.17 2.43 26.41
C VAL A 9 -16.70 3.43 27.48
N LEU A 10 -16.94 4.70 27.18
CA LEU A 10 -16.73 5.89 28.00
C LEU A 10 -17.11 5.69 29.47
N ARG A 11 -16.18 6.01 30.38
CA ARG A 11 -16.49 6.70 31.63
C ARG A 11 -15.26 7.45 32.12
N ALA A 12 -15.38 8.77 32.12
CA ALA A 12 -14.41 9.71 32.68
C ALA A 12 -14.24 9.48 34.18
N THR A 13 -13.00 9.22 34.62
CA THR A 13 -12.49 9.60 35.94
C THR A 13 -10.97 9.76 35.83
N ASN A 14 -10.47 10.89 36.33
CA ASN A 14 -9.06 11.23 36.44
C ASN A 14 -8.26 10.11 37.13
N GLY A 15 -7.29 9.53 36.43
CA GLY A 15 -6.44 8.48 36.97
C GLY A 15 -5.60 7.79 35.90
N ASN A 16 -4.36 8.25 35.78
CA ASN A 16 -3.25 7.71 34.99
C ASN A 16 -3.32 6.17 34.76
N PRO A 17 -3.42 5.66 33.50
CA PRO A 17 -3.51 4.23 33.24
C PRO A 17 -2.11 3.61 33.27
N ARG A 18 -1.67 3.16 34.44
CA ARG A 18 -0.52 2.24 34.54
C ARG A 18 -0.90 0.90 33.91
N ILE A 19 -0.46 0.68 32.67
CA ILE A 19 -0.44 -0.63 32.02
C ILE A 19 0.38 -1.58 32.93
N ARG A 20 -0.21 -2.72 33.30
CA ARG A 20 0.46 -3.74 34.15
C ARG A 20 1.73 -4.23 33.45
N THR A 21 2.88 -4.02 34.09
CA THR A 21 4.23 -4.41 33.64
C THR A 21 4.46 -5.90 33.40
N SER A 22 3.51 -6.77 33.73
CA SER A 22 3.66 -8.24 33.64
C SER A 22 3.44 -8.80 32.24
N CYS A 23 2.70 -8.12 31.35
CA CYS A 23 2.45 -8.60 29.99
C CYS A 23 3.42 -8.00 28.94
N LEU A 24 4.32 -7.12 29.38
CA LEU A 24 5.21 -6.31 28.52
C LEU A 24 6.47 -7.06 28.01
N PHE A 25 6.72 -8.28 28.50
CA PHE A 25 7.91 -9.08 28.20
C PHE A 25 7.58 -10.58 28.03
N ALA A 26 6.45 -10.88 27.38
CA ALA A 26 6.14 -12.27 27.04
C ALA A 26 7.20 -12.80 26.06
N PRO A 27 7.77 -14.00 26.28
CA PRO A 27 8.67 -14.62 25.32
C PRO A 27 7.92 -14.93 24.01
N PRO A 28 8.62 -14.99 22.87
CA PRO A 28 8.02 -15.46 21.62
C PRO A 28 7.46 -16.88 21.79
N PRO A 29 6.42 -17.26 21.01
CA PRO A 29 5.87 -18.60 21.06
C PRO A 29 6.95 -19.64 20.69
N GLU A 30 7.02 -20.73 21.45
CA GLU A 30 7.95 -21.84 21.21
C GLU A 30 7.46 -22.62 19.98
N VAL A 31 8.06 -22.37 18.81
CA VAL A 31 7.91 -23.21 17.61
C VAL A 31 9.04 -24.24 17.65
N SER A 32 8.66 -25.51 17.70
CA SER A 32 9.56 -26.63 17.94
C SER A 32 10.45 -26.98 16.74
N THR A 33 11.61 -26.32 16.58
CA THR A 33 12.67 -26.81 15.68
C THR A 33 14.09 -26.51 16.18
N MET A 34 14.71 -27.54 16.77
CA MET A 34 16.15 -27.80 16.93
C MET A 34 16.98 -27.08 18.03
N ALA A 35 17.83 -27.90 18.67
CA ALA A 35 18.60 -27.73 19.91
C ALA A 35 19.47 -26.47 20.11
N ALA A 36 19.60 -25.56 19.13
CA ALA A 36 20.33 -24.29 19.29
C ALA A 36 19.49 -23.19 19.97
N ASP A 37 18.17 -23.32 19.95
CA ASP A 37 17.21 -22.32 20.49
C ASP A 37 17.27 -22.15 22.02
N GLY A 38 17.76 -23.17 22.73
CA GLY A 38 17.80 -23.18 24.20
C GLY A 38 18.63 -22.03 24.78
N ASP A 39 19.82 -21.77 24.22
CA ASP A 39 20.73 -20.75 24.72
C ASP A 39 20.24 -19.33 24.43
N PHE A 40 19.65 -19.10 23.26
CA PHE A 40 19.08 -17.79 22.91
C PHE A 40 17.89 -17.44 23.81
N LEU A 41 16.92 -18.34 23.96
CA LEU A 41 15.73 -18.07 24.78
C LEU A 41 16.09 -17.84 26.24
N ILE A 42 17.12 -18.51 26.76
CA ILE A 42 17.65 -18.27 28.10
C ILE A 42 18.25 -16.86 28.20
N ARG A 43 19.08 -16.44 27.24
CA ARG A 43 19.66 -15.08 27.20
C ARG A 43 18.57 -14.01 27.08
N TYR A 44 17.60 -14.20 26.19
CA TYR A 44 16.46 -13.29 26.02
C TYR A 44 15.62 -13.17 27.30
N ARG A 45 15.32 -14.30 27.96
CA ARG A 45 14.61 -14.32 29.26
C ARG A 45 15.44 -13.67 30.36
N ALA A 46 16.76 -13.84 30.36
CA ALA A 46 17.65 -13.22 31.34
C ALA A 46 17.64 -11.69 31.23
N VAL A 47 17.79 -11.14 30.02
CA VAL A 47 17.67 -9.69 29.77
C VAL A 47 16.27 -9.19 30.15
N SER A 48 15.21 -9.88 29.72
CA SER A 48 13.82 -9.55 30.09
C SER A 48 13.59 -9.54 31.61
N ASN A 49 14.23 -10.46 32.35
CA ASN A 49 14.13 -10.52 33.80
C ASN A 49 14.91 -9.41 34.53
N LYS A 50 15.92 -8.79 33.89
CA LYS A 50 16.59 -7.59 34.42
C LYS A 50 15.68 -6.36 34.35
N LEU A 51 14.74 -6.33 33.40
CA LEU A 51 13.77 -5.25 33.20
C LEU A 51 12.54 -5.34 34.13
N LYS A 52 12.25 -6.51 34.70
CA LYS A 52 11.17 -6.67 35.68
C LYS A 52 11.47 -5.83 36.93
N LYS A 53 10.44 -5.10 37.41
CA LYS A 53 10.54 -4.25 38.61
C LYS A 53 11.08 -5.05 39.80
N ARG A 54 12.29 -4.72 40.22
CA ARG A 54 12.85 -5.16 41.51
C ARG A 54 12.55 -4.08 42.53
N PHE A 55 12.11 -4.48 43.73
CA PHE A 55 11.91 -3.57 44.85
C PHE A 55 13.19 -2.72 45.03
N LEU A 56 13.06 -1.39 44.92
CA LEU A 56 14.09 -0.35 45.13
C LEU A 56 15.14 -0.04 44.05
N ARG A 57 15.23 -0.75 42.91
CA ARG A 57 16.21 -0.39 41.85
C ARG A 57 15.53 -0.10 40.52
N LYS A 58 15.78 1.10 39.95
CA LYS A 58 15.40 1.42 38.57
C LYS A 58 16.19 0.49 37.63
N PRO A 59 15.54 -0.28 36.74
CA PRO A 59 16.25 -1.11 35.78
C PRO A 59 17.05 -0.24 34.81
N ASN A 60 18.23 -0.69 34.42
CA ASN A 60 19.06 0.00 33.42
C ASN A 60 18.55 -0.34 32.03
N VAL A 61 17.62 0.47 31.52
CA VAL A 61 16.93 0.16 30.26
C VAL A 61 17.83 0.36 29.04
N ALA A 62 18.79 1.29 29.10
CA ALA A 62 19.76 1.52 28.02
C ALA A 62 20.67 0.30 27.78
N GLU A 63 21.21 -0.28 28.86
CA GLU A 63 22.04 -1.50 28.77
C GLU A 63 21.24 -2.71 28.29
N ALA A 64 19.96 -2.80 28.67
CA ALA A 64 19.08 -3.85 28.17
C ALA A 64 18.80 -3.70 26.67
N SER A 65 18.60 -2.47 26.18
CA SER A 65 18.45 -2.17 24.74
C SER A 65 19.68 -2.63 23.96
N GLU A 66 20.89 -2.32 24.45
CA GLU A 66 22.14 -2.75 23.83
C GLU A 66 22.31 -4.29 23.83
N GLN A 67 21.98 -4.95 24.94
CA GLN A 67 22.01 -6.42 25.04
C GLN A 67 21.04 -7.08 24.04
N PHE A 68 19.84 -6.53 23.85
CA PHE A 68 18.93 -7.02 22.82
C PHE A 68 19.46 -6.75 21.40
N GLY A 69 20.13 -5.63 21.17
CA GLY A 69 20.73 -5.30 19.88
C GLY A 69 21.89 -6.24 19.51
N GLN A 70 22.71 -6.65 20.47
CA GLN A 70 23.75 -7.65 20.26
C GLN A 70 23.14 -9.02 19.90
N LEU A 71 22.13 -9.46 20.67
CA LEU A 71 21.40 -10.70 20.38
C LEU A 71 20.72 -10.68 19.01
N ALA A 72 20.12 -9.56 18.61
CA ALA A 72 19.50 -9.41 17.29
C ALA A 72 20.53 -9.59 16.16
N LYS A 73 21.75 -9.05 16.32
CA LYS A 73 22.83 -9.21 15.33
C LYS A 73 23.33 -10.65 15.24
N GLU A 74 23.52 -11.32 16.38
CA GLU A 74 23.91 -12.73 16.42
C GLU A 74 22.86 -13.61 15.72
N LEU A 75 21.58 -13.38 16.00
CA LEU A 75 20.49 -14.13 15.37
C LEU A 75 20.33 -13.86 13.87
N LYS A 76 20.61 -12.64 13.42
CA LYS A 76 20.69 -12.33 11.98
C LYS A 76 21.82 -13.11 11.30
N GLN A 77 22.95 -13.32 11.98
CA GLN A 77 24.07 -14.12 11.45
C GLN A 77 23.78 -15.62 11.43
N GLN A 78 22.84 -16.07 12.26
CA GLN A 78 22.39 -17.47 12.34
C GLN A 78 21.20 -17.76 11.42
N ASP A 79 20.83 -16.83 10.53
CA ASP A 79 19.70 -16.95 9.59
C ASP A 79 18.34 -17.22 10.29
N CYS A 80 18.14 -16.64 11.48
CA CYS A 80 16.91 -16.75 12.27
C CYS A 80 16.17 -15.39 12.37
N PRO A 81 15.55 -14.89 11.28
CA PRO A 81 15.00 -13.54 11.22
C PRO A 81 13.82 -13.29 12.18
N GLN A 82 12.98 -14.31 12.44
CA GLN A 82 11.83 -14.17 13.35
C GLN A 82 12.26 -13.81 14.77
N TYR A 83 13.26 -14.51 15.30
CA TYR A 83 13.78 -14.27 16.64
C TYR A 83 14.51 -12.93 16.74
N ALA A 84 15.25 -12.55 15.68
CA ALA A 84 15.88 -11.23 15.60
C ALA A 84 14.83 -10.10 15.61
N ALA A 85 13.67 -10.31 14.98
CA ALA A 85 12.57 -9.37 15.00
C ALA A 85 12.00 -9.17 16.42
N PHE A 86 11.83 -10.25 17.19
CA PHE A 86 11.40 -10.16 18.59
C PHE A 86 12.41 -9.41 19.48
N CYS A 87 13.71 -9.58 19.25
CA CYS A 87 14.74 -8.78 19.92
C CYS A 87 14.61 -7.29 19.60
N ASN A 88 14.43 -6.93 18.32
CA ASN A 88 14.23 -5.54 17.91
C ASN A 88 12.92 -4.94 18.47
N LEU A 89 11.85 -5.74 18.58
CA LEU A 89 10.63 -5.29 19.24
C LEU A 89 10.84 -5.01 20.74
N ALA A 90 11.66 -5.83 21.42
CA ALA A 90 12.05 -5.58 22.80
C ALA A 90 12.92 -4.31 22.93
N MET A 91 13.82 -4.05 21.98
CA MET A 91 14.58 -2.80 21.91
C MET A 91 13.66 -1.59 21.74
N ALA A 92 12.70 -1.64 20.81
CA ALA A 92 11.75 -0.56 20.61
C ALA A 92 10.99 -0.19 21.90
N ARG A 93 10.57 -1.20 22.68
CA ARG A 93 9.95 -1.00 23.99
C ARG A 93 10.91 -0.36 25.01
N CYS A 94 12.19 -0.71 24.95
CA CYS A 94 13.21 -0.08 25.80
C CYS A 94 13.38 1.40 25.42
N GLU A 95 13.54 1.72 24.13
CA GLU A 95 13.67 3.09 23.63
C GLU A 95 12.43 3.95 23.94
N GLN A 96 11.24 3.37 23.84
CA GLN A 96 9.99 4.03 24.25
C GLN A 96 10.03 4.47 25.72
N THR A 97 10.52 3.61 26.62
CA THR A 97 10.65 3.96 28.05
C THR A 97 11.77 4.96 28.33
N LEU A 98 12.75 5.06 27.42
CA LEU A 98 13.81 6.06 27.45
C LEU A 98 13.38 7.39 26.79
N PHE A 99 12.16 7.46 26.24
CA PHE A 99 11.65 8.60 25.48
C PHE A 99 12.50 8.95 24.25
N ASN A 100 13.14 7.96 23.65
CA ASN A 100 13.92 8.11 22.42
C ASN A 100 13.06 7.73 21.20
N ALA A 101 12.24 8.67 20.72
CA ALA A 101 11.31 8.42 19.62
C ALA A 101 12.01 7.99 18.31
N ALA A 102 13.18 8.56 18.01
CA ALA A 102 13.94 8.21 16.81
C ALA A 102 14.47 6.77 16.88
N GLY A 103 15.02 6.37 18.02
CA GLY A 103 15.49 5.00 18.25
C GLY A 103 14.34 3.99 18.27
N GLU A 104 13.20 4.35 18.85
CA GLU A 104 11.98 3.55 18.84
C GLU A 104 11.48 3.29 17.42
N ALA A 105 11.36 4.33 16.60
CA ALA A 105 10.93 4.21 15.21
C ALA A 105 11.87 3.29 14.40
N LEU A 106 13.18 3.48 14.51
CA LEU A 106 14.16 2.64 13.81
C LEU A 106 14.06 1.17 14.24
N ALA A 107 14.03 0.90 15.54
CA ALA A 107 13.91 -0.47 16.07
C ALA A 107 12.60 -1.15 15.63
N LEU A 108 11.49 -0.41 15.58
CA LEU A 108 10.21 -0.91 15.06
C LEU A 108 10.28 -1.23 13.57
N THR A 109 10.89 -0.36 12.76
CA THR A 109 11.04 -0.59 11.31
C THR A 109 11.94 -1.78 11.02
N ASP A 110 13.05 -1.94 11.76
CA ASP A 110 13.94 -3.09 11.63
C ASP A 110 13.26 -4.40 12.06
N ALA A 111 12.43 -4.37 13.11
CA ALA A 111 11.62 -5.52 13.50
C ALA A 111 10.62 -5.89 12.40
N ALA A 112 9.92 -4.90 11.83
CA ALA A 112 8.92 -5.12 10.80
C ALA A 112 9.52 -5.75 9.53
N ARG A 113 10.67 -5.24 9.07
CA ARG A 113 11.39 -5.80 7.90
C ARG A 113 11.82 -7.24 8.10
N LEU A 114 12.26 -7.61 9.30
CA LEU A 114 12.65 -8.99 9.62
C LEU A 114 11.44 -9.93 9.66
N PHE A 115 10.30 -9.47 10.18
CA PHE A 115 9.06 -10.24 10.12
C PHE A 115 8.59 -10.44 8.67
N LEU A 116 8.67 -9.41 7.82
CA LEU A 116 8.36 -9.55 6.40
C LEU A 116 9.30 -10.53 5.68
N ALA A 117 10.61 -10.43 5.92
CA ALA A 117 11.59 -11.33 5.33
C ALA A 117 11.30 -12.79 5.69
N SER A 118 10.97 -13.07 6.96
CA SER A 118 10.62 -14.42 7.38
C SER A 118 9.31 -14.93 6.78
N GLU A 119 8.32 -14.05 6.60
CA GLU A 119 7.08 -14.39 5.92
C GLU A 119 7.33 -14.73 4.44
N GLN A 120 8.19 -13.97 3.76
CA GLN A 120 8.62 -14.25 2.39
C GLN A 120 9.33 -15.61 2.27
N GLU A 121 10.22 -15.95 3.21
CA GLU A 121 10.85 -17.27 3.27
C GLU A 121 9.84 -18.40 3.48
N THR A 122 8.89 -18.21 4.40
CA THR A 122 7.83 -19.19 4.68
C THR A 122 6.98 -19.45 3.42
N ARG A 123 6.67 -18.39 2.67
CA ARG A 123 5.94 -18.46 1.40
C ARG A 123 6.75 -19.08 0.27
N ALA A 124 8.05 -18.81 0.20
CA ALA A 124 8.96 -19.44 -0.75
C ALA A 124 9.00 -20.97 -0.55
N LEU A 125 8.93 -21.41 0.71
CA LEU A 125 8.84 -22.82 1.07
C LEU A 125 7.43 -23.42 0.85
N ARG A 126 6.44 -22.59 0.48
CA ARG A 126 5.01 -22.97 0.33
C ARG A 126 4.46 -23.69 1.56
N ALA A 127 4.99 -23.39 2.73
CA ALA A 127 4.52 -23.95 3.98
C ALA A 127 3.17 -23.30 4.33
N PRO A 128 2.13 -24.08 4.72
CA PRO A 128 0.90 -23.51 5.22
C PRO A 128 1.17 -22.82 6.58
N GLY A 129 1.23 -21.49 6.56
CA GLY A 129 1.39 -20.64 7.74
C GLY A 129 0.08 -19.93 8.12
N PHE A 130 -0.02 -19.49 9.38
CA PHE A 130 -1.17 -18.73 9.90
C PHE A 130 -0.99 -17.19 9.77
N ASP A 131 -0.10 -16.72 8.89
CA ASP A 131 0.23 -15.29 8.69
C ASP A 131 0.61 -14.54 10.00
N GLU A 132 1.14 -15.22 11.02
CA GLU A 132 1.46 -14.60 12.32
C GLU A 132 2.58 -13.56 12.20
N ASN A 133 3.62 -13.88 11.40
CA ASN A 133 4.72 -12.96 11.12
C ASN A 133 4.23 -11.74 10.33
N MET A 134 3.34 -11.95 9.36
CA MET A 134 2.71 -10.86 8.61
C MET A 134 1.92 -9.90 9.52
N GLN A 135 1.05 -10.43 10.38
CA GLN A 135 0.30 -9.60 11.32
C GLN A 135 1.23 -8.86 12.29
N ALA A 136 2.30 -9.51 12.76
CA ALA A 136 3.31 -8.87 13.59
C ALA A 136 4.00 -7.70 12.84
N ALA A 137 4.35 -7.89 11.57
CA ALA A 137 4.94 -6.84 10.73
C ALA A 137 4.00 -5.65 10.57
N MET A 138 2.73 -5.87 10.19
CA MET A 138 1.72 -4.82 10.03
C MET A 138 1.54 -3.99 11.31
N ASN A 139 1.52 -4.65 12.46
CA ASN A 139 1.44 -3.98 13.75
C ASN A 139 2.69 -3.14 14.02
N CYS A 140 3.89 -3.67 13.76
CA CYS A 140 5.15 -2.92 13.93
C CYS A 140 5.20 -1.67 13.04
N TYR A 141 4.84 -1.77 11.76
CA TYR A 141 4.74 -0.61 10.87
C TYR A 141 3.68 0.38 11.37
N SER A 142 2.52 -0.09 11.81
CA SER A 142 1.47 0.79 12.33
C SER A 142 1.91 1.59 13.55
N PHE A 143 2.75 1.02 14.43
CA PHE A 143 3.36 1.74 15.53
C PHE A 143 4.47 2.68 15.06
N ALA A 144 5.35 2.25 14.16
CA ALA A 144 6.41 3.08 13.60
C ALA A 144 5.85 4.35 12.92
N ILE A 145 4.81 4.21 12.11
CA ILE A 145 4.14 5.33 11.44
C ILE A 145 3.57 6.32 12.46
N LYS A 146 2.98 5.85 13.57
CA LYS A 146 2.48 6.73 14.64
C LYS A 146 3.61 7.54 15.28
N VAL A 147 4.72 6.88 15.61
CA VAL A 147 5.90 7.55 16.18
C VAL A 147 6.48 8.58 15.20
N CYS A 148 6.58 8.26 13.91
CA CYS A 148 7.04 9.21 12.89
C CYS A 148 6.13 10.45 12.75
N ILE A 149 4.81 10.26 12.88
CA ILE A 149 3.86 11.38 12.89
C ILE A 149 4.05 12.25 14.15
N GLU A 150 4.23 11.63 15.33
CA GLU A 150 4.52 12.34 16.58
C GLU A 150 5.84 13.13 16.52
N MET A 151 6.82 12.64 15.74
CA MET A 151 8.09 13.33 15.47
C MET A 151 7.99 14.44 14.41
N ASN A 152 6.79 14.74 13.88
CA ASN A 152 6.57 15.69 12.78
C ASN A 152 7.33 15.36 11.49
N GLN A 153 7.53 14.07 11.19
CA GLN A 153 8.18 13.60 9.95
C GLN A 153 7.17 12.86 9.06
N PRO A 154 6.24 13.56 8.38
CA PRO A 154 5.18 12.93 7.58
C PRO A 154 5.72 12.20 6.35
N VAL A 155 6.82 12.67 5.75
CA VAL A 155 7.46 12.02 4.59
C VAL A 155 7.98 10.63 4.97
N MET A 156 8.59 10.49 6.15
CA MET A 156 9.06 9.19 6.65
C MET A 156 7.88 8.28 7.01
N ALA A 157 6.82 8.84 7.60
CA ALA A 157 5.60 8.08 7.86
C ALA A 157 4.98 7.55 6.55
N ALA A 158 4.99 8.35 5.48
CA ALA A 158 4.48 7.98 4.18
C ALA A 158 5.32 6.89 3.50
N SER A 159 6.66 7.00 3.55
CA SER A 159 7.55 5.98 2.98
C SER A 159 7.37 4.62 3.64
N LEU A 160 7.17 4.59 4.96
CA LEU A 160 6.87 3.36 5.70
C LEU A 160 5.52 2.76 5.32
N SER A 161 4.48 3.58 5.07
CA SER A 161 3.20 3.08 4.55
C SER A 161 3.30 2.55 3.13
N LEU A 162 4.14 3.15 2.27
CA LEU A 162 4.40 2.65 0.92
C LEU A 162 5.14 1.31 0.94
N GLU A 163 6.17 1.18 1.78
CA GLU A 163 6.91 -0.07 1.95
C GLU A 163 5.99 -1.22 2.37
N LEU A 164 5.09 -0.96 3.33
CA LEU A 164 4.08 -1.92 3.75
C LEU A 164 3.08 -2.26 2.63
N GLY A 165 2.58 -1.25 1.92
CA GLY A 165 1.66 -1.44 0.80
C GLY A 165 2.25 -2.31 -0.31
N ASN A 166 3.51 -2.06 -0.68
CA ASN A 166 4.23 -2.84 -1.69
C ASN A 166 4.44 -4.28 -1.24
N ALA A 167 4.85 -4.49 0.01
CA ALA A 167 5.00 -5.83 0.57
C ALA A 167 3.67 -6.61 0.57
N LEU A 168 2.54 -5.95 0.89
CA LEU A 168 1.21 -6.56 0.83
C LEU A 168 0.78 -6.92 -0.61
N LYS A 169 1.12 -6.07 -1.58
CA LYS A 169 0.87 -6.30 -3.01
C LYS A 169 1.65 -7.51 -3.52
N GLU A 170 2.94 -7.59 -3.23
CA GLU A 170 3.79 -8.77 -3.54
C GLU A 170 3.27 -10.05 -2.88
N MET A 171 2.66 -9.91 -1.70
CA MET A 171 2.06 -10.99 -0.95
C MET A 171 0.64 -11.36 -1.37
N ASN A 172 0.18 -10.89 -2.53
CA ASN A 172 -1.15 -11.16 -3.11
C ASN A 172 -2.33 -10.74 -2.21
N ARG A 173 -2.16 -9.70 -1.38
CA ARG A 173 -3.22 -9.10 -0.55
C ARG A 173 -3.48 -7.63 -0.93
N PRO A 174 -3.88 -7.34 -2.18
CA PRO A 174 -4.07 -5.97 -2.65
C PRO A 174 -5.19 -5.22 -1.90
N GLY A 175 -6.21 -5.92 -1.38
CA GLY A 175 -7.32 -5.29 -0.65
C GLY A 175 -6.90 -4.56 0.63
N GLU A 176 -5.95 -5.12 1.38
CA GLU A 176 -5.41 -4.47 2.58
C GLU A 176 -4.40 -3.37 2.24
N ALA A 177 -3.70 -3.53 1.11
CA ALA A 177 -2.71 -2.55 0.65
C ALA A 177 -3.35 -1.20 0.32
N ILE A 178 -4.60 -1.18 -0.19
CA ILE A 178 -5.34 0.04 -0.56
C ILE A 178 -5.35 1.08 0.57
N VAL A 179 -5.66 0.66 1.80
CA VAL A 179 -5.74 1.56 2.96
C VAL A 179 -4.37 2.16 3.30
N HIS A 180 -3.30 1.40 3.11
CA HIS A 180 -1.94 1.86 3.34
C HIS A 180 -1.47 2.84 2.26
N PHE A 181 -1.82 2.62 1.00
CA PHE A 181 -1.53 3.56 -0.09
C PHE A 181 -2.31 4.86 0.05
N GLN A 182 -3.60 4.79 0.41
CA GLN A 182 -4.40 5.99 0.69
C GLN A 182 -3.77 6.83 1.81
N ARG A 183 -3.37 6.18 2.91
CA ARG A 183 -2.70 6.86 4.01
C ARG A 183 -1.38 7.49 3.60
N ALA A 184 -0.61 6.86 2.71
CA ALA A 184 0.62 7.44 2.17
C ALA A 184 0.34 8.73 1.37
N ALA A 185 -0.70 8.71 0.52
CA ALA A 185 -1.12 9.87 -0.26
C ALA A 185 -1.49 11.07 0.63
N GLU A 186 -2.27 10.82 1.69
CA GLU A 186 -2.69 11.84 2.66
C GLU A 186 -1.50 12.46 3.41
N LEU A 187 -0.45 11.67 3.68
CA LEU A 187 0.76 12.16 4.34
C LEU A 187 1.70 12.92 3.39
N GLN A 188 1.62 12.67 2.08
CA GLN A 188 2.45 13.26 1.02
C GLN A 188 1.81 14.50 0.36
N ILE A 189 0.85 15.14 1.02
CA ILE A 189 0.20 16.36 0.50
C ILE A 189 1.20 17.47 0.12
N GLN A 190 2.38 17.53 0.73
CA GLN A 190 3.39 18.54 0.38
C GLN A 190 4.20 18.20 -0.88
N THR A 191 4.23 16.93 -1.29
CA THR A 191 4.97 16.40 -2.44
C THR A 191 3.99 15.78 -3.44
N PRO A 192 3.35 16.60 -4.31
CA PRO A 192 2.22 16.14 -5.15
C PRO A 192 2.59 15.01 -6.10
N ILE A 193 3.82 14.95 -6.58
CA ILE A 193 4.29 13.86 -7.45
C ILE A 193 4.29 12.52 -6.71
N GLU A 194 4.78 12.48 -5.47
CA GLU A 194 4.80 11.26 -4.66
C GLU A 194 3.39 10.81 -4.30
N ALA A 195 2.53 11.77 -3.92
CA ALA A 195 1.12 11.49 -3.66
C ALA A 195 0.43 10.88 -4.88
N LEU A 196 0.64 11.41 -6.09
CA LEU A 196 0.10 10.83 -7.32
C LEU A 196 0.61 9.40 -7.56
N LEU A 197 1.89 9.14 -7.35
CA LEU A 197 2.43 7.76 -7.49
C LEU A 197 1.78 6.81 -6.49
N SER A 198 1.54 7.24 -5.25
CA SER A 198 0.85 6.43 -4.24
C SER A 198 -0.62 6.16 -4.59
N LEU A 199 -1.32 7.15 -5.17
CA LEU A 199 -2.69 6.99 -5.66
C LEU A 199 -2.74 6.05 -6.87
N TRP A 200 -1.72 6.06 -7.73
CA TRP A 200 -1.60 5.11 -8.84
C TRP A 200 -1.49 3.67 -8.34
N GLU A 201 -0.63 3.41 -7.35
CA GLU A 201 -0.51 2.08 -6.75
C GLU A 201 -1.83 1.64 -6.07
N MET A 202 -2.56 2.58 -5.47
CA MET A 202 -3.92 2.31 -4.97
C MET A 202 -4.88 1.92 -6.09
N ALA A 203 -4.90 2.64 -7.21
CA ALA A 203 -5.74 2.33 -8.37
C ALA A 203 -5.40 0.95 -8.95
N SER A 204 -4.12 0.63 -9.09
CA SER A 204 -3.62 -0.70 -9.48
C SER A 204 -4.16 -1.79 -8.54
N CYS A 205 -4.10 -1.58 -7.22
CA CYS A 205 -4.64 -2.54 -6.26
C CYS A 205 -6.17 -2.71 -6.38
N LYS A 206 -6.91 -1.63 -6.62
CA LYS A 206 -8.38 -1.69 -6.83
C LYS A 206 -8.76 -2.45 -8.09
N ILE A 207 -8.01 -2.28 -9.17
CA ILE A 207 -8.18 -3.07 -10.41
C ILE A 207 -7.97 -4.56 -10.13
N LEU A 208 -6.92 -4.91 -9.37
CA LEU A 208 -6.65 -6.29 -8.98
C LEU A 208 -7.74 -6.89 -8.08
N THR A 209 -8.37 -6.10 -7.21
CA THR A 209 -9.51 -6.54 -6.38
C THR A 209 -10.85 -6.51 -7.11
N ARG A 210 -10.87 -6.13 -8.40
CA ARG A 210 -12.08 -5.95 -9.24
C ARG A 210 -13.03 -4.85 -8.76
N ASP A 211 -12.55 -3.91 -7.94
CA ASP A 211 -13.31 -2.72 -7.55
C ASP A 211 -13.08 -1.62 -8.60
N TYR A 212 -13.74 -1.77 -9.76
CA TYR A 212 -13.55 -0.87 -10.90
C TYR A 212 -14.16 0.52 -10.67
N ASP A 213 -15.29 0.61 -9.96
CA ASP A 213 -15.91 1.89 -9.58
C ASP A 213 -14.98 2.66 -8.62
N GLY A 214 -14.43 1.97 -7.62
CA GLY A 214 -13.46 2.56 -6.71
C GLY A 214 -12.16 2.97 -7.43
N ALA A 215 -11.75 2.26 -8.47
CA ALA A 215 -10.58 2.61 -9.28
C ALA A 215 -10.84 3.88 -10.12
N LEU A 216 -12.03 4.01 -10.73
CA LEU A 216 -12.43 5.21 -11.47
C LEU A 216 -12.41 6.46 -10.60
N ALA A 217 -12.94 6.38 -9.36
CA ALA A 217 -12.95 7.51 -8.44
C ALA A 217 -11.52 8.00 -8.12
N VAL A 218 -10.58 7.08 -7.92
CA VAL A 218 -9.18 7.40 -7.64
C VAL A 218 -8.50 8.04 -8.85
N LEU A 219 -8.75 7.51 -10.06
CA LEU A 219 -8.20 8.08 -11.30
C LEU A 219 -8.73 9.50 -11.57
N SER A 220 -10.00 9.79 -11.25
CA SER A 220 -10.54 11.15 -11.31
C SER A 220 -9.89 12.07 -10.27
N GLU A 221 -9.72 11.61 -9.03
CA GLU A 221 -9.02 12.37 -7.99
C GLU A 221 -7.58 12.72 -8.42
N MET A 222 -6.86 11.76 -9.01
CA MET A 222 -5.52 11.98 -9.56
C MET A 222 -5.51 13.06 -10.64
N GLN A 223 -6.48 13.04 -11.55
CA GLN A 223 -6.55 14.07 -12.60
C GLN A 223 -6.85 15.45 -12.02
N HIS A 224 -7.75 15.54 -11.04
CA HIS A 224 -8.05 16.79 -10.36
C HIS A 224 -6.80 17.34 -9.65
N MET A 225 -6.06 16.49 -8.93
CA MET A 225 -4.81 16.86 -8.27
C MET A 225 -3.75 17.35 -9.27
N CYS A 226 -3.63 16.72 -10.45
CA CYS A 226 -2.76 17.18 -11.52
C CYS A 226 -3.17 18.54 -12.08
N GLN A 227 -4.47 18.84 -12.16
CA GLN A 227 -4.96 20.13 -12.66
C GLN A 227 -4.73 21.24 -11.63
N GLU A 228 -4.97 20.99 -10.34
CA GLU A 228 -4.80 21.98 -9.27
C GLU A 228 -3.32 22.29 -8.99
N ARG A 229 -2.45 21.27 -9.03
CA ARG A 229 -1.05 21.37 -8.58
C ARG A 229 -0.03 21.30 -9.70
N GLY A 230 -0.45 20.95 -10.90
CA GLY A 230 0.42 20.93 -12.07
C GLY A 230 0.87 22.34 -12.44
N LEU A 231 2.10 22.45 -12.94
CA LEU A 231 2.59 23.69 -13.55
C LEU A 231 1.82 23.91 -14.85
N GLN A 232 0.89 24.86 -14.83
CA GLN A 232 0.13 25.28 -16.01
C GLN A 232 0.93 26.36 -16.76
N LEU A 233 0.99 26.25 -18.08
CA LEU A 233 1.44 27.36 -18.93
C LEU A 233 0.35 28.44 -18.94
N PRO A 234 0.69 29.74 -18.88
CA PRO A 234 -0.29 30.81 -18.99
C PRO A 234 -1.08 30.68 -20.30
N GLY A 235 -2.39 30.45 -20.21
CA GLY A 235 -3.29 30.36 -21.37
C GLY A 235 -3.63 28.95 -21.85
N THR A 236 -3.09 27.89 -21.23
CA THR A 236 -3.47 26.49 -21.53
C THR A 236 -3.66 25.70 -20.24
N ASN A 237 -4.82 25.05 -20.05
CA ASN A 237 -5.11 24.17 -18.91
C ASN A 237 -4.33 22.84 -18.94
N THR A 238 -3.25 22.75 -19.71
CA THR A 238 -2.41 21.56 -19.84
C THR A 238 -1.23 21.65 -18.87
N PRO A 239 -1.08 20.70 -17.94
CA PRO A 239 0.11 20.64 -17.09
C PRO A 239 1.35 20.31 -17.92
N VAL A 240 2.54 20.57 -17.39
CA VAL A 240 3.80 20.33 -18.10
C VAL A 240 4.69 19.35 -17.32
N GLY A 241 5.43 18.49 -18.04
CA GLY A 241 6.43 17.59 -17.47
C GLY A 241 5.85 16.28 -16.95
N ALA A 242 6.36 15.78 -15.82
CA ALA A 242 5.98 14.48 -15.25
C ALA A 242 4.46 14.30 -15.00
N PHE A 243 3.74 15.40 -14.78
CA PHE A 243 2.27 15.39 -14.65
C PHE A 243 1.56 14.98 -15.95
N MET A 244 2.13 15.28 -17.13
CA MET A 244 1.57 14.88 -18.41
C MET A 244 1.59 13.37 -18.59
N ASP A 245 2.70 12.72 -18.25
CA ASP A 245 2.84 11.27 -18.35
C ASP A 245 1.86 10.55 -17.41
N ILE A 246 1.65 11.11 -16.21
CA ILE A 246 0.67 10.58 -15.24
C ILE A 246 -0.75 10.74 -15.77
N ILE A 247 -1.11 11.92 -16.31
CA ILE A 247 -2.45 12.15 -16.87
C ILE A 247 -2.71 11.27 -18.08
N ALA A 248 -1.73 11.10 -18.97
CA ALA A 248 -1.84 10.21 -20.12
C ALA A 248 -2.19 8.79 -19.68
N LYS A 249 -1.47 8.26 -18.67
CA LYS A 249 -1.77 6.94 -18.10
C LYS A 249 -3.15 6.86 -17.45
N CYS A 250 -3.55 7.88 -16.69
CA CYS A 250 -4.87 7.93 -16.05
C CYS A 250 -6.01 7.97 -17.07
N GLU A 251 -5.86 8.75 -18.14
CA GLU A 251 -6.86 8.88 -19.20
C GLU A 251 -7.05 7.56 -19.95
N ILE A 252 -5.96 6.89 -20.34
CA ILE A 252 -6.03 5.57 -20.98
C ILE A 252 -6.76 4.56 -20.08
N SER A 253 -6.34 4.43 -18.81
CA SER A 253 -6.97 3.49 -17.88
C SER A 253 -8.44 3.83 -17.62
N ARG A 254 -8.79 5.11 -17.56
CA ARG A 254 -10.17 5.56 -17.35
C ARG A 254 -11.07 5.24 -18.54
N VAL A 255 -10.61 5.49 -19.77
CA VAL A 255 -11.37 5.14 -20.99
C VAL A 255 -11.67 3.65 -21.00
N LEU A 256 -10.66 2.81 -20.73
CA LEU A 256 -10.84 1.35 -20.67
C LEU A 256 -11.82 0.91 -19.57
N LEU A 257 -11.75 1.52 -18.38
CA LEU A 257 -12.68 1.24 -17.28
C LEU A 257 -14.11 1.70 -17.59
N LEU A 258 -14.30 2.85 -18.24
CA LEU A 258 -15.62 3.32 -18.67
C LEU A 258 -16.22 2.38 -19.73
N MET A 259 -15.40 1.84 -20.63
CA MET A 259 -15.83 0.85 -21.61
C MET A 259 -16.18 -0.52 -20.99
N LEU A 260 -15.56 -0.86 -19.85
CA LEU A 260 -15.85 -2.07 -19.09
C LEU A 260 -17.16 -1.94 -18.28
N LEU A 261 -17.32 -0.82 -17.57
CA LEU A 261 -18.43 -0.61 -16.63
C LEU A 261 -19.74 -0.19 -17.30
N GLU A 262 -19.68 0.50 -18.44
CA GLU A 262 -20.83 1.14 -19.11
C GLU A 262 -21.83 1.76 -18.12
N PRO A 263 -21.37 2.70 -17.26
CA PRO A 263 -22.22 3.22 -16.20
C PRO A 263 -23.46 3.89 -16.79
N PRO A 264 -24.66 3.64 -16.23
CA PRO A 264 -25.87 4.31 -16.68
C PRO A 264 -25.72 5.84 -16.51
N PRO A 265 -26.35 6.66 -17.36
CA PRO A 265 -26.13 8.11 -17.42
C PRO A 265 -26.44 8.84 -16.10
N GLN A 266 -27.18 8.22 -15.19
CA GLN A 266 -27.50 8.76 -13.86
C GLN A 266 -26.34 8.68 -12.85
N LYS A 267 -25.39 7.74 -13.03
CA LYS A 267 -24.20 7.57 -12.17
C LYS A 267 -22.95 8.19 -12.77
N LEU A 268 -23.08 8.76 -13.96
CA LEU A 268 -21.97 9.22 -14.77
C LEU A 268 -21.58 10.64 -14.30
N LEU A 269 -20.43 10.76 -13.64
CA LEU A 269 -19.89 12.06 -13.24
C LEU A 269 -19.63 12.92 -14.48
N PRO A 270 -19.80 14.25 -14.41
CA PRO A 270 -19.62 15.14 -15.56
C PRO A 270 -18.23 15.04 -16.19
N GLU A 271 -17.20 14.72 -15.40
CA GLU A 271 -15.84 14.46 -15.90
C GLU A 271 -15.77 13.23 -16.81
N HIS A 272 -16.47 12.16 -16.44
CA HIS A 272 -16.55 10.94 -17.25
C HIS A 272 -17.32 11.20 -18.56
N ALA A 273 -18.35 12.05 -18.51
CA ALA A 273 -19.13 12.42 -19.69
C ALA A 273 -18.25 13.17 -20.69
N GLN A 274 -17.52 14.18 -20.21
CA GLN A 274 -16.58 14.95 -21.02
C GLN A 274 -15.48 14.07 -21.63
N THR A 275 -15.06 13.01 -20.94
CA THR A 275 -14.06 12.11 -21.50
C THR A 275 -14.63 11.25 -22.61
N LEU A 276 -15.82 10.69 -22.43
CA LEU A 276 -16.47 9.92 -23.48
C LEU A 276 -16.81 10.79 -24.69
N GLU A 277 -17.25 12.02 -24.48
CA GLU A 277 -17.51 13.00 -25.56
C GLU A 277 -16.26 13.30 -26.39
N ARG A 278 -15.06 13.38 -25.76
CA ARG A 278 -13.79 13.57 -26.48
C ARG A 278 -13.38 12.38 -27.35
N TYR A 279 -13.87 11.19 -27.05
CA TYR A 279 -13.61 9.98 -27.82
C TYR A 279 -14.82 9.54 -28.66
N ALA A 280 -15.92 10.30 -28.62
CA ALA A 280 -17.15 10.02 -29.35
C ALA A 280 -17.11 10.58 -30.79
N TRP A 281 -17.95 10.02 -31.65
CA TRP A 281 -18.01 10.28 -33.08
C TRP A 281 -18.11 11.77 -33.48
N GLU A 282 -18.64 12.63 -32.61
CA GLU A 282 -18.90 14.06 -32.89
C GLU A 282 -17.67 14.97 -32.74
N SER A 283 -16.55 14.48 -32.21
CA SER A 283 -15.35 15.30 -31.92
C SER A 283 -14.26 15.28 -33.01
N PHE A 284 -14.66 15.13 -34.29
CA PHE A 284 -13.77 15.18 -35.46
C PHE A 284 -13.11 16.54 -35.71
N ASP A 285 -13.41 17.55 -34.91
CA ASP A 285 -12.75 18.84 -35.02
C ASP A 285 -11.29 18.76 -34.60
N SER A 286 -10.39 19.24 -35.47
CA SER A 286 -8.94 19.39 -35.30
C SER A 286 -8.50 20.15 -34.02
N HIS A 287 -9.47 20.66 -33.24
CA HIS A 287 -9.28 21.38 -31.98
C HIS A 287 -9.52 20.52 -30.73
N SER A 288 -9.94 19.25 -30.87
CA SER A 288 -10.07 18.27 -29.78
C SER A 288 -8.78 17.50 -29.50
N GLN A 289 -7.63 17.98 -29.97
CA GLN A 289 -6.35 17.31 -29.75
C GLN A 289 -6.02 17.27 -28.26
N VAL A 290 -6.00 16.04 -27.76
CA VAL A 290 -5.46 15.73 -26.45
C VAL A 290 -3.94 15.86 -26.52
N ASN A 291 -3.43 17.05 -26.18
CA ASN A 291 -1.99 17.38 -26.25
C ASN A 291 -1.09 16.49 -25.35
N PHE A 292 -1.68 15.64 -24.52
CA PHE A 292 -0.97 14.73 -23.59
C PHE A 292 -0.85 13.29 -24.07
N LEU A 293 -1.52 12.89 -25.16
CA LEU A 293 -1.44 11.53 -25.70
C LEU A 293 -0.78 11.54 -27.09
N PRO A 294 0.05 10.52 -27.42
CA PRO A 294 0.52 10.35 -28.79
C PRO A 294 -0.67 10.07 -29.71
N GLU A 295 -0.69 10.72 -30.87
CA GLU A 295 -1.80 10.67 -31.84
C GLU A 295 -2.24 9.25 -32.19
N ASN A 296 -1.28 8.33 -32.34
CA ASN A 296 -1.54 6.92 -32.63
C ASN A 296 -2.38 6.25 -31.53
N VAL A 297 -2.05 6.47 -30.26
CA VAL A 297 -2.79 5.86 -29.12
C VAL A 297 -4.17 6.51 -29.00
N PHE A 298 -4.27 7.82 -29.23
CA PHE A 298 -5.54 8.52 -29.20
C PHE A 298 -6.52 7.98 -30.27
N LEU A 299 -6.07 7.84 -31.52
CA LEU A 299 -6.88 7.30 -32.62
C LEU A 299 -7.30 5.84 -32.37
N LEU A 300 -6.38 5.01 -31.88
CA LEU A 300 -6.69 3.63 -31.54
C LEU A 300 -7.71 3.55 -30.39
N LEU A 301 -7.60 4.40 -29.36
CA LEU A 301 -8.60 4.45 -28.28
C LEU A 301 -9.97 4.92 -28.77
N GLN A 302 -10.03 5.91 -29.67
CA GLN A 302 -11.29 6.32 -30.31
C GLN A 302 -11.93 5.12 -31.04
N SER A 303 -11.14 4.38 -31.82
CA SER A 303 -11.66 3.20 -32.52
C SER A 303 -12.14 2.10 -31.56
N VAL A 304 -11.51 1.93 -30.38
CA VAL A 304 -11.98 1.01 -29.34
C VAL A 304 -13.34 1.44 -28.78
N VAL A 305 -13.52 2.73 -28.50
CA VAL A 305 -14.81 3.27 -28.02
C VAL A 305 -15.90 3.03 -29.06
N MET A 306 -15.62 3.32 -30.33
CA MET A 306 -16.55 3.10 -31.44
C MET A 306 -16.91 1.61 -31.60
N ALA A 307 -15.90 0.73 -31.63
CA ALA A 307 -16.14 -0.71 -31.76
C ALA A 307 -16.94 -1.28 -30.58
N CYS A 308 -16.77 -0.73 -29.37
CA CYS A 308 -17.60 -1.10 -28.23
C CYS A 308 -19.05 -0.61 -28.36
N GLN A 309 -19.28 0.61 -28.85
CA GLN A 309 -20.62 1.17 -29.07
C GLN A 309 -21.38 0.40 -30.17
N GLU A 310 -20.69 0.04 -31.26
CA GLU A 310 -21.24 -0.72 -32.38
C GLU A 310 -21.33 -2.23 -32.09
N LYS A 311 -20.76 -2.70 -30.97
CA LYS A 311 -20.66 -4.11 -30.56
C LYS A 311 -19.91 -4.98 -31.58
N ASP A 312 -18.92 -4.41 -32.26
CA ASP A 312 -18.09 -5.13 -33.22
C ASP A 312 -16.94 -5.88 -32.52
N THR A 313 -17.14 -7.18 -32.31
CA THR A 313 -16.16 -8.05 -31.64
C THR A 313 -14.95 -8.39 -32.51
N GLU A 314 -15.03 -8.27 -33.85
CA GLU A 314 -13.91 -8.59 -34.74
C GLU A 314 -12.91 -7.43 -34.75
N SER A 315 -13.42 -6.20 -34.89
CA SER A 315 -12.60 -4.99 -34.80
C SER A 315 -11.94 -4.87 -33.43
N LEU A 316 -12.64 -5.18 -32.33
CA LEU A 316 -12.04 -5.14 -30.99
C LEU A 316 -10.85 -6.11 -30.82
N LYS A 317 -10.88 -7.29 -31.43
CA LYS A 317 -9.75 -8.26 -31.38
C LYS A 317 -8.56 -7.77 -32.20
N ALA A 318 -8.81 -7.17 -33.36
CA ALA A 318 -7.75 -6.56 -34.17
C ALA A 318 -7.09 -5.41 -33.40
N LEU A 319 -7.90 -4.52 -32.82
CA LEU A 319 -7.43 -3.39 -32.02
C LEU A 319 -6.65 -3.83 -30.77
N GLN A 320 -7.03 -4.93 -30.12
CA GLN A 320 -6.27 -5.49 -29.00
C GLN A 320 -4.83 -5.85 -29.41
N THR A 321 -4.64 -6.37 -30.63
CA THR A 321 -3.32 -6.76 -31.14
C THR A 321 -2.46 -5.53 -31.43
N GLU A 322 -3.06 -4.47 -31.99
CA GLU A 322 -2.38 -3.22 -32.31
C GLU A 322 -2.05 -2.37 -31.08
N LEU A 323 -2.91 -2.38 -30.06
CA LEU A 323 -2.71 -1.65 -28.81
C LEU A 323 -1.74 -2.34 -27.84
N TRP A 324 -1.56 -3.65 -27.94
CA TRP A 324 -0.72 -4.44 -27.03
C TRP A 324 0.68 -3.85 -26.76
N PRO A 325 1.48 -3.46 -27.78
CA PRO A 325 2.82 -2.91 -27.55
C PRO A 325 2.81 -1.45 -27.03
N LEU A 326 1.68 -0.75 -27.15
CA LEU A 326 1.55 0.67 -26.78
C LEU A 326 1.07 0.86 -25.33
N LEU A 327 0.43 -0.16 -24.76
CA LEU A 327 -0.19 -0.13 -23.43
C LEU A 327 0.66 -0.81 -22.36
N SER A 328 0.48 -0.41 -21.10
CA SER A 328 1.08 -1.09 -19.95
C SER A 328 0.42 -2.47 -19.71
N ALA A 329 1.07 -3.34 -18.94
CA ALA A 329 0.50 -4.66 -18.59
C ALA A 329 -0.87 -4.55 -17.89
N GLU A 330 -1.07 -3.54 -17.04
CA GLU A 330 -2.33 -3.28 -16.35
C GLU A 330 -3.43 -2.80 -17.33
N GLN A 331 -3.07 -1.90 -18.26
CA GLN A 331 -3.98 -1.43 -19.29
C GLN A 331 -4.36 -2.55 -20.26
N ASN A 332 -3.40 -3.41 -20.62
CA ASN A 332 -3.64 -4.62 -21.42
C ASN A 332 -4.56 -5.60 -20.70
N HIS A 333 -4.45 -5.73 -19.37
CA HIS A 333 -5.37 -6.52 -18.58
C HIS A 333 -6.80 -5.97 -18.65
N LEU A 334 -6.98 -4.65 -18.48
CA LEU A 334 -8.28 -4.00 -18.61
C LEU A 334 -8.86 -4.17 -20.02
N LEU A 335 -8.07 -3.96 -21.07
CA LEU A 335 -8.52 -4.15 -22.45
C LEU A 335 -8.94 -5.60 -22.71
N HIS A 336 -8.21 -6.57 -22.17
CA HIS A 336 -8.59 -7.97 -22.27
C HIS A 336 -9.94 -8.26 -21.58
N LEU A 337 -10.18 -7.69 -20.39
CA LEU A 337 -11.46 -7.81 -19.70
C LEU A 337 -12.62 -7.19 -20.49
N VAL A 338 -12.40 -6.02 -21.12
CA VAL A 338 -13.39 -5.39 -22.01
C VAL A 338 -13.74 -6.32 -23.17
N VAL A 339 -12.73 -6.87 -23.85
CA VAL A 339 -12.94 -7.82 -24.96
C VAL A 339 -13.69 -9.07 -24.48
N GLN A 340 -13.36 -9.59 -23.29
CA GLN A 340 -13.99 -10.77 -22.72
C GLN A 340 -15.49 -10.54 -22.42
N GLU A 341 -15.84 -9.43 -21.77
CA GLU A 341 -17.25 -9.08 -21.46
C GLU A 341 -18.09 -8.90 -22.74
N ARG A 342 -17.50 -8.40 -23.83
CA ARG A 342 -18.21 -8.26 -25.12
C ARG A 342 -18.46 -9.57 -25.84
N ILE A 343 -17.53 -10.52 -25.73
CA ILE A 343 -17.64 -11.84 -26.37
C ILE A 343 -18.55 -12.76 -25.55
N THR A 344 -18.44 -12.70 -24.23
CA THR A 344 -19.20 -13.53 -23.30
C THR A 344 -19.73 -12.63 -22.20
N PRO A 345 -20.95 -12.06 -22.32
CA PRO A 345 -21.50 -11.21 -21.28
C PRO A 345 -21.68 -12.08 -20.04
N SER A 346 -20.86 -11.84 -19.02
CA SER A 346 -20.67 -12.81 -17.93
C SER A 346 -21.94 -13.02 -17.11
N GLY A 347 -22.93 -12.12 -17.18
CA GLY A 347 -24.12 -12.13 -16.32
C GLY A 347 -23.80 -11.98 -14.82
N GLN A 348 -22.52 -12.02 -14.45
CA GLN A 348 -21.98 -11.51 -13.22
C GLN A 348 -22.01 -10.00 -13.39
N GLY A 349 -23.05 -9.38 -12.84
CA GLY A 349 -22.98 -7.96 -12.53
C GLY A 349 -21.65 -7.72 -11.83
N ILE A 350 -20.89 -6.79 -12.41
CA ILE A 350 -19.70 -6.19 -11.81
C ILE A 350 -20.03 -5.79 -10.37
#